data_AF-A0A2N3C6C4-F1
#
_entry.id   AF-A0A2N3C6C4-F1
#
_cell.length_a   1.000
_cell.length_b   1.000
_cell.length_c   1.000
_cell.angle_alpha   90.00
_cell.angle_beta   90.00
_cell.angle_gamma   90.00
#
_symmetry.space_group_name_H-M   'P 1'
#
loop_
_entity.id
_entity.type
_entity.pdbx_description
1 polymer ?
#
loop_
_entity_poly.entity_id
_entity_poly.type
_entity_poly.pdbx_seq_one_letter_code
_entity_poly.pdbx_strand_id
1 'polypeptide(L)'
;MAGRGLVRAALCALALSVGGTPAAAVERVVHARPGALAEAVAGASPGDVLILAPGRHDGPVTLDRPLTLDGRGAAEIRGNGTGDVIRVTGPDVTVRGLTITGSGSEHPVVDAGVKLDRTATRTLVEDNRLIGNLVGVHVLGATDSTIRANVIEGRRGHRMNDRGNGIYVWNAPGTLVEDNDIRWGRDGIFA
;
A
#
# COMPACT_ATOMS: atom_id res chain seq x y z
N MET A 1 69.22 28.50 -29.86
CA MET A 1 67.96 29.22 -30.07
C MET A 1 66.95 28.29 -30.73
N ALA A 2 65.92 27.88 -30.01
CA ALA A 2 64.60 27.46 -30.53
C ALA A 2 63.75 27.00 -29.34
N GLY A 3 62.99 27.93 -28.75
CA GLY A 3 61.94 27.60 -27.78
C GLY A 3 60.64 27.33 -28.51
N ARG A 4 59.94 26.25 -28.14
CA ARG A 4 58.53 26.03 -28.49
C ARG A 4 57.79 25.54 -27.26
N GLY A 5 57.15 26.48 -26.57
CA GLY A 5 56.14 26.20 -25.56
C GLY A 5 54.83 25.81 -26.23
N LEU A 6 54.24 24.68 -25.83
CA LEU A 6 52.89 24.27 -26.20
C LEU A 6 52.00 24.46 -24.96
N VAL A 7 51.29 25.58 -24.93
CA VAL A 7 50.16 25.78 -24.01
C VAL A 7 48.94 25.17 -24.71
N ARG A 8 48.47 24.01 -24.24
CA ARG A 8 47.16 23.47 -24.63
C ARG A 8 46.14 23.90 -23.58
N ALA A 9 45.24 24.79 -24.00
CA ALA A 9 44.10 25.25 -23.23
C ALA A 9 43.17 24.07 -22.87
N ALA A 10 42.88 23.92 -21.58
CA ALA A 10 41.86 23.00 -21.10
C ALA A 10 40.49 23.69 -21.20
N LEU A 11 39.61 23.15 -22.03
CA LEU A 11 38.21 23.58 -22.12
C LEU A 11 37.42 22.87 -21.01
N CYS A 12 37.09 23.58 -19.92
CA CYS A 12 36.15 23.10 -18.92
C CYS A 12 34.72 23.26 -19.46
N ALA A 13 34.10 22.14 -19.88
CA ALA A 13 32.69 22.11 -20.19
C ALA A 13 31.89 22.10 -18.88
N LEU A 14 31.22 23.20 -18.58
CA LEU A 14 30.29 23.33 -17.46
C LEU A 14 28.99 22.63 -17.83
N ALA A 15 28.80 21.39 -17.37
CA ALA A 15 27.52 20.69 -17.50
C ALA A 15 26.51 21.35 -16.56
N LEU A 16 25.55 22.10 -17.11
CA LEU A 16 24.37 22.55 -16.37
C LEU A 16 23.53 21.32 -16.01
N SER A 17 23.62 20.87 -14.76
CA SER A 17 22.65 19.96 -14.19
C SER A 17 21.31 20.68 -14.07
N VAL A 18 20.37 20.34 -14.95
CA VAL A 18 18.97 20.69 -14.77
C VAL A 18 18.48 19.89 -13.55
N GLY A 19 18.60 20.49 -12.37
CA GLY A 19 18.01 19.98 -11.15
C GLY A 19 16.49 19.97 -11.34
N GLY A 20 15.91 18.79 -11.58
CA GLY A 20 14.47 18.61 -11.49
C GLY A 20 14.04 18.99 -10.09
N THR A 21 13.22 20.02 -9.97
CA THR A 21 12.57 20.35 -8.70
C THR A 21 11.82 19.11 -8.22
N PRO A 22 12.03 18.62 -6.98
CA PRO A 22 11.20 17.54 -6.46
C PRO A 22 9.74 17.98 -6.58
N ALA A 23 8.95 17.20 -7.31
CA ALA A 23 7.52 17.42 -7.40
C ALA A 23 6.98 17.42 -5.96
N ALA A 24 6.39 18.53 -5.53
CA ALA A 24 5.81 18.62 -4.21
C ALA A 24 4.70 17.57 -4.13
N ALA A 25 4.75 16.71 -3.11
CA ALA A 25 3.66 15.79 -2.80
C ALA A 25 2.36 16.58 -2.69
N VAL A 26 1.36 16.23 -3.51
CA VAL A 26 0.07 16.94 -3.51
C VAL A 26 -0.94 16.13 -2.69
N GLU A 27 -1.64 16.82 -1.78
CA GLU A 27 -2.85 16.27 -1.18
C GLU A 27 -4.03 16.49 -2.12
N ARG A 28 -4.72 15.39 -2.49
CA ARG A 28 -5.90 15.43 -3.35
C ARG A 28 -7.07 14.73 -2.66
N VAL A 29 -8.18 15.46 -2.52
CA VAL A 29 -9.43 14.88 -2.05
C VAL A 29 -10.08 14.07 -3.17
N VAL A 30 -10.47 12.84 -2.86
CA VAL A 30 -11.20 11.93 -3.76
C VAL A 30 -12.61 11.76 -3.21
N HIS A 31 -13.60 12.27 -3.93
CA HIS A 31 -15.01 12.10 -3.55
C HIS A 31 -15.52 10.70 -3.92
N ALA A 32 -16.34 10.12 -3.03
CA ALA A 32 -16.97 8.83 -3.26
C ALA A 32 -17.96 8.90 -4.44
N ARG A 33 -17.51 8.41 -5.60
CA ARG A 33 -18.33 8.17 -6.79
C ARG A 33 -17.79 6.94 -7.53
N PRO A 34 -18.59 6.27 -8.36
CA PRO A 34 -18.12 5.14 -9.15
C PRO A 34 -16.84 5.49 -9.93
N GLY A 35 -15.82 4.63 -9.82
CA GLY A 35 -14.53 4.78 -10.53
C GLY A 35 -13.55 5.81 -9.95
N ALA A 36 -13.96 6.67 -9.01
CA ALA A 36 -13.13 7.79 -8.55
C ALA A 36 -11.79 7.36 -7.95
N LEU A 37 -11.81 6.29 -7.15
CA LEU A 37 -10.62 5.76 -6.50
C LEU A 37 -9.61 5.25 -7.54
N ALA A 38 -10.06 4.47 -8.51
CA ALA A 38 -9.21 3.95 -9.57
C ALA A 38 -8.63 5.08 -10.44
N GLU A 39 -9.47 6.04 -10.84
CA GLU A 39 -9.03 7.24 -11.59
C GLU A 39 -7.98 8.03 -10.81
N ALA A 40 -8.21 8.23 -9.51
CA ALA A 40 -7.27 8.94 -8.65
C ALA A 40 -5.94 8.19 -8.53
N VAL A 41 -5.95 6.89 -8.22
CA VAL A 41 -4.72 6.09 -8.14
C VAL A 41 -3.94 6.11 -9.46
N ALA A 42 -4.63 5.98 -10.59
CA ALA A 42 -4.01 6.03 -11.92
C ALA A 42 -3.38 7.40 -12.24
N GLY A 43 -4.02 8.48 -11.81
CA GLY A 43 -3.55 9.85 -12.02
C GLY A 43 -2.73 10.43 -10.86
N ALA A 44 -2.25 9.61 -9.92
CA ALA A 44 -1.42 10.07 -8.81
C ALA A 44 0.07 10.03 -9.19
N SER A 45 0.80 11.07 -8.78
CA SER A 45 2.26 11.12 -8.88
C SER A 45 2.91 10.43 -7.68
N PRO A 46 4.15 9.92 -7.81
CA PRO A 46 4.89 9.40 -6.68
C PRO A 46 4.97 10.44 -5.53
N GLY A 47 4.59 10.02 -4.33
CA GLY A 47 4.59 10.83 -3.12
C GLY A 47 3.25 11.49 -2.81
N ASP A 48 2.25 11.44 -3.71
CA ASP A 48 0.94 12.05 -3.48
C ASP A 48 0.21 11.44 -2.28
N VAL A 49 -0.74 12.22 -1.74
CA VAL A 49 -1.66 11.79 -0.69
C VAL A 49 -3.09 11.88 -1.23
N LEU A 50 -3.76 10.74 -1.32
CA LEU A 50 -5.17 10.66 -1.70
C LEU A 50 -6.02 10.59 -0.44
N ILE A 51 -6.68 11.71 -0.14
CA ILE A 51 -7.61 11.82 0.98
C ILE A 51 -8.97 11.35 0.49
N LEU A 52 -9.41 10.17 0.91
CA LEU A 52 -10.71 9.66 0.53
C LEU A 52 -11.78 10.36 1.37
N ALA A 53 -12.68 11.08 0.72
CA ALA A 53 -13.80 11.70 1.38
C ALA A 53 -14.72 10.63 2.01
N PRO A 54 -15.50 10.97 3.05
CA PRO A 54 -16.41 10.03 3.69
C PRO A 54 -17.34 9.33 2.69
N GLY A 55 -17.55 8.03 2.90
CA GLY A 55 -18.38 7.20 2.04
C GLY A 55 -17.64 6.00 1.45
N ARG A 56 -18.34 5.26 0.59
CA ARG A 56 -17.83 4.04 -0.05
C ARG A 56 -17.11 4.37 -1.35
N HIS A 57 -15.90 3.84 -1.48
CA HIS A 57 -15.09 3.81 -2.68
C HIS A 57 -14.98 2.36 -3.17
N ASP A 58 -15.19 2.13 -4.46
CA ASP A 58 -15.11 0.79 -5.02
C ASP A 58 -13.64 0.42 -5.31
N GLY A 59 -13.22 -0.71 -4.74
CA GLY A 59 -12.01 -1.41 -5.15
C GLY A 59 -12.29 -2.46 -6.25
N PRO A 60 -11.28 -3.22 -6.69
CA PRO A 60 -9.92 -3.26 -6.16
C PRO A 60 -9.02 -2.14 -6.73
N VAL A 61 -7.89 -1.86 -6.06
CA VAL A 61 -6.83 -0.99 -6.59
C VAL A 61 -5.43 -1.53 -6.31
N THR A 62 -4.49 -1.17 -7.19
CA THR A 62 -3.06 -1.49 -7.03
C THR A 62 -2.26 -0.22 -6.78
N LEU A 63 -1.44 -0.20 -5.73
CA LEU A 63 -0.55 0.88 -5.34
C LEU A 63 0.89 0.45 -5.68
N ASP A 64 1.39 0.96 -6.80
CA ASP A 64 2.62 0.54 -7.47
C ASP A 64 3.75 1.57 -7.42
N ARG A 65 3.53 2.67 -6.70
CA ARG A 65 4.48 3.78 -6.48
C ARG A 65 4.28 4.36 -5.08
N PRO A 66 5.24 5.15 -4.56
CA PRO A 66 5.05 5.89 -3.32
C PRO A 66 3.73 6.66 -3.35
N LEU A 67 2.83 6.36 -2.42
CA LEU A 67 1.47 6.87 -2.42
C LEU A 67 0.84 6.65 -1.05
N THR A 68 0.14 7.65 -0.54
CA THR A 68 -0.68 7.51 0.67
C THR A 68 -2.17 7.44 0.29
N LEU A 69 -2.86 6.39 0.72
CA LEU A 69 -4.32 6.36 0.80
C LEU A 69 -4.74 6.64 2.24
N ASP A 70 -5.44 7.75 2.46
CA ASP A 70 -5.88 8.19 3.78
C ASP A 70 -7.39 8.35 3.82
N GLY A 71 -8.07 7.49 4.58
CA GLY A 71 -9.51 7.55 4.78
C GLY A 71 -9.97 8.48 5.90
N ARG A 72 -9.04 9.04 6.68
CA ARG A 72 -9.28 9.88 7.87
C ARG A 72 -10.34 9.31 8.84
N GLY A 73 -10.43 7.98 8.92
CA GLY A 73 -11.38 7.26 9.76
C GLY A 73 -12.83 7.24 9.25
N ALA A 74 -13.11 7.80 8.06
CA ALA A 74 -14.47 8.01 7.56
C ALA A 74 -14.76 7.38 6.19
N ALA A 75 -13.74 6.91 5.47
CA ALA A 75 -13.90 6.27 4.17
C ALA A 75 -13.89 4.73 4.26
N GLU A 76 -14.71 4.10 3.43
CA GLU A 76 -14.71 2.65 3.19
C GLU A 76 -14.15 2.38 1.79
N ILE A 77 -13.25 1.40 1.66
CA ILE A 77 -12.95 0.75 0.38
C ILE A 77 -13.59 -0.63 0.39
N ARG A 78 -14.44 -0.88 -0.59
CA ARG A 78 -15.15 -2.15 -0.74
C ARG A 78 -14.71 -2.85 -2.01
N GLY A 79 -14.13 -4.03 -1.85
CA GLY A 79 -13.83 -4.94 -2.95
C GLY A 79 -15.10 -5.52 -3.56
N ASN A 80 -14.90 -6.19 -4.69
CA ASN A 80 -15.96 -6.81 -5.49
C ASN A 80 -16.25 -8.26 -5.10
N GLY A 81 -15.66 -8.77 -4.01
CA GLY A 81 -15.80 -10.16 -3.56
C GLY A 81 -14.88 -11.15 -4.27
N THR A 82 -13.91 -10.68 -5.05
CA THR A 82 -12.86 -11.50 -5.67
C THR A 82 -11.48 -10.86 -5.47
N GLY A 83 -10.43 -11.67 -5.29
CA GLY A 83 -9.07 -11.15 -5.17
C GLY A 83 -8.84 -10.28 -3.93
N ASP A 84 -7.79 -9.47 -4.01
CA ASP A 84 -7.40 -8.53 -2.97
C ASP A 84 -8.14 -7.19 -3.12
N VAL A 85 -8.52 -6.54 -2.02
CA VAL A 85 -9.17 -5.21 -2.09
C VAL A 85 -8.15 -4.12 -2.44
N ILE A 86 -7.01 -4.14 -1.75
CA ILE A 86 -5.87 -3.26 -2.02
C ILE A 86 -4.63 -4.13 -2.22
N ARG A 87 -3.97 -3.98 -3.36
CA ARG A 87 -2.69 -4.63 -3.66
C ARG A 87 -1.58 -3.60 -3.65
N VAL A 88 -0.49 -3.87 -2.95
CA VAL A 88 0.69 -3.00 -2.90
C VAL A 88 1.85 -3.72 -3.55
N THR A 89 2.43 -3.09 -4.58
CA THR A 89 3.63 -3.56 -5.28
C THR A 89 4.75 -2.53 -5.23
N GLY A 90 4.44 -1.26 -4.96
CA GLY A 90 5.39 -0.15 -4.90
C GLY A 90 6.06 0.02 -3.53
N PRO A 91 7.15 0.80 -3.48
CA PRO A 91 7.80 1.19 -2.22
C PRO A 91 7.06 2.34 -1.54
N ASP A 92 7.26 2.50 -0.23
CA ASP A 92 6.87 3.69 0.54
C ASP A 92 5.37 4.04 0.42
N VAL A 93 4.53 3.00 0.35
CA VAL A 93 3.08 3.13 0.33
C VAL A 93 2.54 3.20 1.76
N THR A 94 1.57 4.09 1.99
CA THR A 94 0.82 4.14 3.25
C THR A 94 -0.65 3.89 2.98
N VAL A 95 -1.26 2.97 3.73
CA VAL A 95 -2.70 2.70 3.73
C VAL A 95 -3.20 2.95 5.15
N ARG A 96 -4.01 4.00 5.35
CA ARG A 96 -4.43 4.38 6.71
C ARG A 96 -5.82 4.92 6.86
N GLY A 97 -6.40 4.73 8.05
CA GLY A 97 -7.67 5.35 8.43
C GLY A 97 -8.86 4.88 7.59
N LEU A 98 -8.81 3.67 7.04
CA LEU A 98 -9.83 3.13 6.13
C LEU A 98 -10.62 2.01 6.79
N THR A 99 -11.90 1.88 6.44
CA THR A 99 -12.60 0.59 6.57
C THR A 99 -12.42 -0.20 5.29
N ILE A 100 -11.93 -1.43 5.34
CA ILE A 100 -11.60 -2.25 4.17
C ILE A 100 -12.37 -3.57 4.22
N THR A 101 -13.22 -3.81 3.22
CA THR A 101 -14.10 -4.98 3.16
C THR A 101 -14.16 -5.60 1.76
N GLY A 102 -14.69 -6.82 1.66
CA GLY A 102 -15.08 -7.40 0.37
C GLY A 102 -13.95 -8.04 -0.43
N SER A 103 -12.92 -8.58 0.23
CA SER A 103 -11.96 -9.48 -0.45
C SER A 103 -12.64 -10.74 -0.99
N GLY A 104 -11.95 -11.44 -1.89
CA GLY A 104 -12.29 -12.80 -2.29
C GLY A 104 -12.04 -13.84 -1.19
N SER A 105 -12.18 -15.12 -1.56
CA SER A 105 -12.11 -16.27 -0.64
C SER A 105 -11.15 -17.38 -1.10
N GLU A 106 -10.24 -17.07 -2.03
CA GLU A 106 -9.30 -18.04 -2.57
C GLU A 106 -8.10 -18.23 -1.63
N HIS A 107 -8.05 -19.38 -0.96
CA HIS A 107 -6.93 -19.76 -0.10
C HIS A 107 -5.60 -20.00 -0.84
N PRO A 108 -5.55 -20.56 -2.07
CA PRO A 108 -4.28 -20.80 -2.76
C PRO A 108 -3.49 -19.53 -3.10
N VAL A 109 -4.20 -18.47 -3.49
CA VAL A 109 -3.58 -17.15 -3.77
C VAL A 109 -3.61 -16.22 -2.56
N VAL A 110 -4.35 -16.60 -1.51
CA VAL A 110 -4.52 -15.90 -0.25
C VAL A 110 -5.05 -14.48 -0.50
N ASP A 111 -6.32 -14.41 -0.88
CA ASP A 111 -7.05 -13.15 -1.03
C ASP A 111 -7.06 -12.36 0.30
N ALA A 112 -6.87 -11.05 0.24
CA ALA A 112 -6.76 -10.20 1.42
C ALA A 112 -7.50 -8.86 1.32
N GLY A 113 -7.76 -8.22 2.46
CA GLY A 113 -8.12 -6.80 2.50
C GLY A 113 -6.97 -5.94 1.98
N VAL A 114 -5.76 -6.17 2.50
CA VAL A 114 -4.53 -5.55 1.99
C VAL A 114 -3.50 -6.63 1.72
N LYS A 115 -2.96 -6.69 0.50
CA LYS A 115 -1.86 -7.58 0.13
C LYS A 115 -0.62 -6.80 -0.25
N LEU A 116 0.50 -7.09 0.41
CA LEU A 116 1.82 -6.58 0.06
C LEU A 116 2.55 -7.64 -0.73
N ASP A 117 2.84 -7.40 -2.01
CA ASP A 117 3.59 -8.34 -2.86
C ASP A 117 5.10 -8.18 -2.64
N ARG A 118 5.87 -9.13 -3.20
CA ARG A 118 7.32 -9.27 -2.99
C ARG A 118 8.15 -8.05 -3.34
N THR A 119 7.63 -7.17 -4.20
CA THR A 119 8.31 -5.95 -4.63
C THR A 119 8.04 -4.76 -3.72
N ALA A 120 7.03 -4.85 -2.83
CA ALA A 120 6.72 -3.80 -1.89
C ALA A 120 7.81 -3.70 -0.81
N THR A 121 8.19 -2.47 -0.46
CA THR A 121 9.18 -2.20 0.59
C THR A 121 8.73 -1.01 1.41
N ARG A 122 9.00 -1.01 2.73
CA ARG A 122 8.65 0.09 3.64
C ARG A 122 7.17 0.51 3.56
N THR A 123 6.29 -0.48 3.40
CA THR A 123 4.84 -0.21 3.40
C THR A 123 4.35 -0.04 4.83
N LEU A 124 3.48 0.95 5.04
CA LEU A 124 2.81 1.20 6.30
C LEU A 124 1.30 0.92 6.15
N VAL A 125 0.78 -0.01 6.93
CA VAL A 125 -0.67 -0.28 7.04
C VAL A 125 -1.07 0.04 8.47
N GLU A 126 -1.75 1.17 8.67
CA GLU A 126 -2.02 1.67 10.03
C GLU A 126 -3.44 2.20 10.25
N ASP A 127 -3.95 2.10 11.47
CA ASP A 127 -5.22 2.70 11.88
C ASP A 127 -6.42 2.32 10.98
N ASN A 128 -6.38 1.13 10.35
CA ASN A 128 -7.46 0.63 9.50
C ASN A 128 -8.39 -0.31 10.26
N ARG A 129 -9.62 -0.43 9.75
CA ARG A 129 -10.59 -1.45 10.16
C ARG A 129 -10.80 -2.44 9.03
N LEU A 130 -10.21 -3.63 9.13
CA LEU A 130 -10.31 -4.69 8.11
C LEU A 130 -11.36 -5.71 8.53
N ILE A 131 -12.49 -5.76 7.82
CA ILE A 131 -13.69 -6.49 8.29
C ILE A 131 -14.13 -7.51 7.24
N GLY A 132 -14.25 -8.77 7.65
CA GLY A 132 -14.84 -9.84 6.85
C GLY A 132 -14.01 -10.29 5.63
N ASN A 133 -12.74 -9.88 5.54
CA ASN A 133 -11.83 -10.36 4.51
C ASN A 133 -11.35 -11.79 4.82
N LEU A 134 -10.87 -12.52 3.81
CA LEU A 134 -10.30 -13.86 4.02
C LEU A 134 -9.04 -13.73 4.89
N VAL A 135 -8.08 -12.95 4.41
CA VAL A 135 -6.98 -12.43 5.25
C VAL A 135 -7.18 -10.93 5.45
N GLY A 136 -6.96 -10.43 6.66
CA GLY A 136 -6.92 -8.97 6.90
C GLY A 136 -5.78 -8.34 6.11
N VAL A 137 -4.55 -8.63 6.53
CA VAL A 137 -3.32 -8.19 5.85
C VAL A 137 -2.44 -9.38 5.48
N HIS A 138 -2.08 -9.52 4.21
CA HIS A 138 -1.14 -10.53 3.73
C HIS A 138 0.17 -9.88 3.29
N VAL A 139 1.27 -10.18 3.98
CA VAL A 139 2.62 -9.71 3.66
C VAL A 139 3.38 -10.82 2.92
N LEU A 140 3.31 -10.81 1.59
CA LEU A 140 3.93 -11.79 0.71
C LEU A 140 5.30 -11.30 0.24
N GLY A 141 6.32 -11.51 1.06
CA GLY A 141 7.72 -11.24 0.70
C GLY A 141 8.14 -9.78 0.69
N ALA A 142 7.26 -8.85 1.08
CA ALA A 142 7.59 -7.44 1.22
C ALA A 142 8.64 -7.24 2.33
N THR A 143 9.48 -6.21 2.20
CA THR A 143 10.53 -5.94 3.20
C THR A 143 10.23 -4.69 4.02
N ASP A 144 10.68 -4.70 5.28
CA ASP A 144 10.65 -3.53 6.18
C ASP A 144 9.26 -2.89 6.32
N SER A 145 8.20 -3.69 6.23
CA SER A 145 6.83 -3.22 6.29
C SER A 145 6.33 -3.15 7.72
N THR A 146 5.49 -2.17 8.05
CA THR A 146 4.91 -2.01 9.38
C THR A 146 3.40 -2.14 9.31
N ILE A 147 2.86 -3.10 10.04
CA ILE A 147 1.41 -3.34 10.17
C ILE A 147 1.04 -3.03 11.61
N ARG A 148 0.45 -1.84 11.86
CA ARG A 148 0.25 -1.34 13.23
C ARG A 148 -1.11 -0.76 13.50
N ALA A 149 -1.58 -0.82 14.75
CA ALA A 149 -2.81 -0.13 15.18
C ALA A 149 -4.07 -0.46 14.33
N ASN A 150 -4.10 -1.61 13.64
CA ASN A 150 -5.27 -2.01 12.87
C ASN A 150 -6.24 -2.80 13.75
N VAL A 151 -7.53 -2.65 13.47
CA VAL A 151 -8.60 -3.51 13.99
C VAL A 151 -8.98 -4.51 12.90
N ILE A 152 -8.78 -5.80 13.15
CA ILE A 152 -9.05 -6.86 12.18
C ILE A 152 -10.14 -7.80 12.72
N GLU A 153 -11.27 -7.82 12.03
CA GLU A 153 -12.41 -8.67 12.34
C GLU A 153 -12.60 -9.71 11.25
N GLY A 154 -12.18 -10.93 11.53
CA GLY A 154 -12.30 -12.07 10.63
C GLY A 154 -13.75 -12.50 10.39
N ARG A 155 -13.91 -13.41 9.44
CA ARG A 155 -15.22 -13.90 9.00
C ARG A 155 -15.91 -14.73 10.08
N ARG A 156 -17.16 -14.39 10.37
CA ARG A 156 -18.06 -15.18 11.23
C ARG A 156 -18.97 -16.04 10.36
N GLY A 157 -19.34 -17.24 10.82
CA GLY A 157 -20.28 -18.13 10.12
C GLY A 157 -19.67 -19.18 9.18
N HIS A 158 -18.36 -19.11 8.92
CA HIS A 158 -17.64 -20.18 8.21
C HIS A 158 -17.11 -21.23 9.20
N ARG A 159 -16.73 -22.42 8.72
CA ARG A 159 -15.92 -23.36 9.52
C ARG A 159 -14.59 -22.67 9.86
N MET A 160 -14.04 -22.96 11.04
CA MET A 160 -12.84 -22.26 11.54
C MET A 160 -11.72 -22.22 10.49
N ASN A 161 -11.47 -23.34 9.79
CA ASN A 161 -10.40 -23.45 8.80
C ASN A 161 -10.61 -22.59 7.54
N ASP A 162 -11.85 -22.19 7.25
CA ASP A 162 -12.24 -21.43 6.05
C ASP A 162 -12.36 -19.92 6.33
N ARG A 163 -12.06 -19.48 7.56
CA ARG A 163 -12.17 -18.07 7.97
C ARG A 163 -10.98 -17.21 7.57
N GLY A 164 -9.87 -17.86 7.18
CA GLY A 164 -8.57 -17.24 6.96
C GLY A 164 -8.01 -16.56 8.22
N ASN A 165 -6.95 -15.76 8.07
CA ASN A 165 -6.15 -15.26 9.19
C ASN A 165 -6.31 -13.74 9.35
N GLY A 166 -6.01 -13.21 10.54
CA GLY A 166 -5.95 -11.75 10.70
C GLY A 166 -4.80 -11.17 9.87
N ILE A 167 -3.58 -11.60 10.17
CA ILE A 167 -2.37 -11.23 9.43
C ILE A 167 -1.65 -12.51 8.99
N TYR A 168 -1.28 -12.59 7.71
CA TYR A 168 -0.44 -13.65 7.18
C TYR A 168 0.87 -13.04 6.69
N VAL A 169 2.00 -13.42 7.29
CA VAL A 169 3.35 -13.05 6.86
C VAL A 169 4.01 -14.24 6.16
N TRP A 170 4.65 -14.03 5.02
CA TRP A 170 5.40 -15.07 4.32
C TRP A 170 6.68 -14.50 3.70
N ASN A 171 7.84 -14.96 4.18
CA ASN A 171 9.16 -14.57 3.67
C ASN A 171 9.42 -13.04 3.64
N ALA A 172 8.92 -12.31 4.64
CA ALA A 172 8.86 -10.85 4.64
C ALA A 172 9.82 -10.24 5.69
N PRO A 173 11.14 -10.15 5.39
CA PRO A 173 12.15 -9.74 6.36
C PRO A 173 11.95 -8.28 6.81
N GLY A 174 12.22 -8.02 8.08
CA GLY A 174 12.08 -6.68 8.67
C GLY A 174 10.63 -6.24 8.90
N THR A 175 9.64 -7.11 8.66
CA THR A 175 8.24 -6.78 8.94
C THR A 175 7.98 -6.64 10.43
N LEU A 176 7.44 -5.49 10.83
CA LEU A 176 6.97 -5.21 12.18
C LEU A 176 5.45 -5.34 12.24
N VAL A 177 4.94 -6.14 13.18
CA VAL A 177 3.52 -6.27 13.46
C VAL A 177 3.30 -5.92 14.93
N GLU A 178 2.70 -4.75 15.19
CA GLU A 178 2.55 -4.20 16.54
C GLU A 178 1.17 -3.57 16.77
N ASP A 179 0.68 -3.54 18.00
CA ASP A 179 -0.54 -2.80 18.40
C ASP A 179 -1.83 -3.12 17.60
N ASN A 180 -1.94 -4.28 16.97
CA ASN A 180 -3.16 -4.68 16.25
C ASN A 180 -4.16 -5.39 17.19
N ASP A 181 -5.45 -5.10 17.05
CA ASP A 181 -6.56 -5.85 17.68
C ASP A 181 -7.15 -6.83 16.65
N ILE A 182 -7.01 -8.13 16.89
CA ILE A 182 -7.38 -9.18 15.93
C ILE A 182 -8.35 -10.18 16.56
N ARG A 183 -9.48 -10.39 15.89
CA ARG A 183 -10.54 -11.30 16.38
C ARG A 183 -11.29 -12.04 15.27
N TRP A 184 -11.83 -13.21 15.60
CA TRP A 184 -12.79 -14.00 14.81
C TRP A 184 -12.29 -14.71 13.54
N GLY A 185 -11.00 -14.57 13.18
CA GLY A 185 -10.34 -15.42 12.18
C GLY A 185 -9.97 -16.81 12.69
N ARG A 186 -9.29 -17.60 11.84
CA ARG A 186 -8.66 -18.88 12.19
C ARG A 186 -7.46 -18.65 13.11
N ASP A 187 -6.47 -17.92 12.59
CA ASP A 187 -5.29 -17.47 13.33
C ASP A 187 -5.31 -15.94 13.44
N GLY A 188 -4.81 -15.41 14.56
CA GLY A 188 -4.57 -13.97 14.68
C GLY A 188 -3.46 -13.53 13.73
N ILE A 189 -2.29 -14.15 13.91
CA ILE A 189 -1.10 -13.98 13.06
C ILE A 189 -0.59 -15.37 12.67
N PHE A 190 -0.29 -15.56 11.39
CA PHE A 190 0.38 -16.75 10.86
C PHE A 190 1.62 -16.29 10.07
N ALA A 191 2.81 -16.78 10.44
CA ALA A 191 4.09 -16.31 9.92
C ALA A 191 5.04 -17.47 9.61
#